data_AF-A0A925G9I3-F1
#
_entry.id   AF-A0A925G9I3-F1
#
_cell.length_a   1.000
_cell.length_b   1.000
_cell.length_c   1.000
_cell.angle_alpha   90.00
_cell.angle_beta   90.00
_cell.angle_gamma   90.00
#
_symmetry.space_group_name_H-M   'P 1'
#
loop_
_entity.id
_entity.type
_entity.pdbx_description
1 polymer ?
#
loop_
_entity_poly.entity_id
_entity_poly.type
_entity_poly.pdbx_seq_one_letter_code
_entity_poly.pdbx_strand_id
1 'polypeptide(L)'
;AFWIYFPEARHTFVTKEVASRSNDATGLSYDDIFMKRLFASYIVKVSNPDDLRIKDYAQGIDKLYESERIKKELIDLEHDMWSY
;
A
#
# COMPACT_ATOMS: atom_id res chain seq x y z
N ALA A 1 8.94 -9.07 -11.03
CA ALA A 1 7.80 -8.45 -10.30
C ALA A 1 6.68 -8.20 -11.30
N PHE A 2 5.44 -8.42 -10.91
CA PHE A 2 4.26 -8.15 -11.73
C PHE A 2 3.37 -7.12 -11.00
N TRP A 3 2.52 -6.43 -11.75
CA TRP A 3 1.58 -5.45 -11.24
C TRP A 3 0.17 -5.90 -11.62
N ILE A 4 -0.78 -5.72 -10.70
CA ILE A 4 -2.19 -5.99 -10.95
C ILE A 4 -2.95 -4.70 -10.76
N TYR A 5 -3.90 -4.43 -11.64
CA TYR A 5 -4.83 -3.33 -11.45
C TYR A 5 -5.79 -3.65 -10.29
N PHE A 6 -5.61 -2.93 -9.18
CA PHE A 6 -6.27 -3.25 -7.92
C PHE A 6 -7.81 -3.31 -8.01
N PRO A 7 -8.52 -2.38 -8.68
CA PRO A 7 -9.98 -2.41 -8.78
C PRO A 7 -10.55 -3.69 -9.40
N GLU A 8 -9.92 -4.23 -10.45
CA GLU A 8 -10.34 -5.50 -11.06
C GLU A 8 -10.08 -6.70 -10.15
N ALA A 9 -8.98 -6.66 -9.39
CA ALA A 9 -8.62 -7.72 -8.46
C ALA A 9 -9.54 -7.79 -7.22
N ARG A 10 -10.22 -6.70 -6.86
CA ARG A 10 -11.10 -6.63 -5.68
C ARG A 10 -12.15 -7.74 -5.64
N HIS A 11 -12.78 -8.06 -6.78
CA HIS A 11 -13.78 -9.12 -6.83
C HIS A 11 -13.23 -10.46 -6.32
N THR A 12 -11.96 -10.76 -6.61
CA THR A 12 -11.31 -11.97 -6.14
C THR A 12 -10.89 -11.85 -4.67
N PHE A 13 -10.42 -10.67 -4.25
CA PHE A 13 -9.94 -10.43 -2.89
C PHE A 13 -11.03 -10.39 -1.82
N VAL A 14 -12.24 -9.95 -2.17
CA VAL A 14 -13.39 -9.95 -1.26
C VAL A 14 -13.84 -11.38 -0.93
N THR A 15 -13.81 -12.29 -1.90
CA THR A 15 -14.28 -13.68 -1.71
C THR A 15 -13.29 -14.54 -0.92
N LYS A 16 -12.03 -14.10 -0.79
CA LYS A 16 -10.98 -14.88 -0.13
C LYS A 16 -10.67 -14.32 1.24
N GLU A 17 -10.84 -15.17 2.24
CA GLU A 17 -10.43 -14.89 3.61
C GLU A 17 -8.91 -15.02 3.76
N VAL A 18 -8.34 -14.15 4.60
CA VAL A 18 -6.93 -14.23 4.95
C VAL A 18 -6.75 -15.19 6.11
N ALA A 19 -6.10 -16.32 5.86
CA ALA A 19 -5.72 -17.25 6.92
C ALA A 19 -4.67 -16.60 7.85
N SER A 20 -5.08 -16.19 9.04
CA SER A 20 -4.16 -15.69 10.07
C SER A 20 -3.70 -16.85 10.94
N ARG A 21 -2.38 -17.09 10.99
CA ARG A 21 -1.78 -18.15 11.82
C ARG A 21 -2.04 -18.01 13.32
N SER A 22 -2.44 -16.81 13.78
CA SER A 22 -2.61 -16.49 15.19
C SER A 22 -4.06 -16.18 15.59
N ASN A 23 -4.98 -16.02 14.64
CA ASN A 23 -6.36 -15.65 14.96
C ASN A 23 -7.36 -16.03 13.85
N ASP A 24 -7.91 -17.24 13.92
CA ASP A 24 -8.93 -17.77 12.99
C ASP A 24 -10.31 -17.10 13.12
N ALA A 25 -10.50 -16.20 14.10
CA ALA A 25 -11.80 -15.61 14.42
C ALA A 25 -12.07 -14.25 13.75
N THR A 26 -11.14 -13.71 12.96
CA THR A 26 -11.27 -12.32 12.48
C THR A 26 -12.12 -12.19 11.20
N GLY A 27 -12.24 -13.24 10.37
CA GLY A 27 -13.12 -13.20 9.20
C GLY A 27 -12.72 -12.20 8.11
N LEU A 28 -11.49 -11.67 8.14
CA LEU A 28 -11.08 -10.57 7.27
C LEU A 28 -10.78 -11.09 5.85
N SER A 29 -11.38 -10.45 4.86
CA SER A 29 -11.03 -10.68 3.47
C SER A 29 -9.69 -10.03 3.11
N TYR A 30 -9.08 -10.45 2.00
CA TYR A 30 -7.89 -9.74 1.49
C TYR A 30 -8.20 -8.28 1.18
N ASP A 31 -9.42 -7.98 0.72
CA ASP A 31 -9.85 -6.61 0.47
C ASP A 31 -9.82 -5.76 1.74
N ASP A 32 -10.31 -6.30 2.87
CA ASP A 32 -10.27 -5.63 4.17
C ASP A 32 -8.85 -5.28 4.61
N ILE A 33 -7.91 -6.20 4.41
CA ILE A 33 -6.50 -5.98 4.78
C ILE A 33 -5.89 -4.84 3.96
N PHE A 34 -6.18 -4.79 2.66
CA PHE A 34 -5.67 -3.72 1.81
C PHE A 34 -6.31 -2.37 2.14
N MET A 35 -7.64 -2.32 2.32
CA MET A 35 -8.37 -1.10 2.65
C MET A 35 -7.97 -0.54 4.01
N LYS A 36 -7.84 -1.40 5.04
CA LYS A 36 -7.44 -1.01 6.40
C LYS A 36 -5.92 -0.86 6.56
N ARG A 37 -5.15 -1.07 5.48
CA ARG A 37 -3.68 -1.05 5.47
C ARG A 37 -3.04 -1.95 6.54
N LEU A 38 -3.59 -3.14 6.77
CA LEU A 38 -3.10 -4.12 7.74
C LEU A 38 -1.95 -4.98 7.18
N PHE A 39 -0.94 -4.34 6.61
CA PHE A 39 0.21 -5.02 6.01
C PHE A 39 1.48 -4.15 6.05
N ALA A 40 2.65 -4.80 6.09
CA ALA A 40 3.92 -4.13 5.92
C ALA A 40 4.22 -3.94 4.43
N SER A 41 4.53 -2.72 4.01
CA SER A 41 4.88 -2.39 2.62
C SER A 41 5.80 -1.18 2.55
N TYR A 42 6.46 -1.05 1.41
CA TYR A 42 7.21 0.13 1.00
C TYR A 42 6.74 0.56 -0.39
N ILE A 43 6.75 1.86 -0.66
CA ILE A 43 6.38 2.46 -1.93
C ILE A 43 7.54 2.26 -2.91
N VAL A 44 7.23 1.85 -4.14
CA VAL A 44 8.23 1.61 -5.19
C VAL A 44 8.20 2.71 -6.25
N LYS A 45 7.03 3.29 -6.49
CA LYS A 45 6.78 4.33 -7.48
C LYS A 45 5.57 5.16 -7.05
N VAL A 46 5.65 6.46 -7.30
CA VAL A 46 4.54 7.41 -7.21
C VAL A 46 4.45 8.13 -8.56
N SER A 47 3.29 8.71 -8.87
CA SER A 47 3.15 9.55 -10.07
C SER A 47 4.09 10.75 -9.96
N ASN A 48 4.94 10.96 -10.96
CA ASN A 48 5.86 12.10 -11.03
C ASN A 48 6.08 12.49 -12.51
N PRO A 49 6.57 13.71 -12.78
CA PRO A 49 6.76 14.21 -14.16
C PRO A 49 7.72 13.37 -15.01
N ASP A 50 8.75 12.79 -14.38
CA ASP A 50 9.83 12.08 -15.07
C ASP A 50 9.57 10.56 -15.21
N ASP A 51 8.41 10.09 -14.75
CA ASP A 51 7.99 8.69 -14.65
C ASP A 51 8.99 7.74 -13.92
N LEU A 52 9.87 8.31 -13.10
CA LEU A 52 10.93 7.58 -12.40
C LEU A 52 10.40 6.75 -11.23
N ARG A 53 11.04 5.60 -10.96
CA ARG A 53 10.82 4.85 -9.72
C ARG A 53 11.76 5.37 -8.64
N ILE A 54 11.42 5.14 -7.37
CA ILE A 54 12.27 5.51 -6.22
C ILE A 54 13.68 4.93 -6.37
N LYS A 55 13.78 3.72 -6.92
CA LYS A 55 15.07 3.06 -7.15
C LYS A 55 15.98 3.74 -8.18
N ASP A 56 15.43 4.62 -9.03
CA ASP A 56 16.15 5.26 -10.13
C ASP A 56 16.84 6.55 -9.68
N TYR A 57 16.37 7.18 -8.58
CA TYR A 57 16.94 8.41 -8.04
C TYR A 57 17.45 8.33 -6.58
N ALA A 58 17.01 7.34 -5.79
CA ALA A 58 17.54 7.08 -4.44
C ALA A 58 18.41 5.82 -4.41
N GLN A 59 19.45 5.78 -3.57
CA GLN A 59 20.38 4.64 -3.46
C GLN A 59 20.40 4.06 -2.04
N GLY A 60 20.70 2.75 -1.92
CA GLY A 60 20.84 2.09 -0.62
C GLY A 60 19.65 2.30 0.32
N ILE A 61 19.94 2.79 1.53
CA ILE A 61 18.95 3.04 2.59
C ILE A 61 18.03 4.23 2.28
N ASP A 62 18.47 5.16 1.44
CA ASP A 62 17.70 6.36 1.10
C ASP A 62 16.41 6.01 0.36
N LYS A 63 16.37 4.87 -0.34
CA LYS A 63 15.14 4.33 -0.94
C LYS A 63 14.06 4.08 0.10
N LEU A 64 14.45 3.59 1.28
CA LEU A 64 13.52 3.30 2.36
C LEU A 64 13.03 4.59 3.02
N TYR A 65 13.94 5.54 3.27
CA TYR A 65 13.57 6.85 3.81
C TYR A 65 12.64 7.62 2.87
N GLU A 66 12.90 7.58 1.57
CA GLU A 66 12.04 8.22 0.57
C GLU A 66 10.66 7.56 0.49
N SER A 67 10.61 6.22 0.54
CA SER A 67 9.34 5.49 0.63
C SER A 67 8.53 5.90 1.87
N GLU A 68 9.17 6.00 3.04
CA GLU A 68 8.50 6.41 4.28
C GLU A 68 8.07 7.89 4.24
N ARG A 69 8.87 8.77 3.62
CA ARG A 69 8.51 10.18 3.40
C ARG A 69 7.22 10.30 2.57
N ILE A 70 7.16 9.62 1.43
CA ILE A 70 5.98 9.63 0.54
C ILE A 70 4.78 9.01 1.25
N LYS A 71 4.99 7.91 1.99
CA LYS A 71 3.92 7.25 2.76
C LYS A 71 3.32 8.20 3.80
N LYS A 72 4.16 8.97 4.51
CA LYS A 72 3.70 9.97 5.47
C LYS A 72 2.89 11.07 4.78
N GLU A 73 3.40 11.61 3.68
CA GLU A 73 2.71 12.64 2.88
C GLU A 73 1.32 12.20 2.43
N LEU A 74 1.16 10.94 2.01
CA LEU A 74 -0.15 10.37 1.63
C LEU A 74 -1.11 10.24 2.82
N ILE A 75 -0.61 9.91 4.00
CA ILE A 75 -1.43 9.79 5.22
C ILE A 75 -1.85 11.18 5.70
N ASP A 76 -0.93 12.15 5.66
CA ASP A 76 -1.21 13.53 6.03
C ASP A 76 -2.29 14.12 5.10
N LEU A 77 -2.17 13.92 3.78
CA LEU A 77 -3.19 14.32 2.81
C LEU A 77 -4.55 13.65 3.04
N GLU A 78 -4.54 12.35 3.33
CA GLU A 78 -5.76 11.63 3.67
C GLU A 78 -6.40 12.27 4.91
N HIS A 79 -5.64 12.45 6.00
CA HIS A 79 -6.10 13.06 7.24
C HIS A 79 -6.67 14.48 7.04
N ASP A 80 -6.00 15.32 6.26
CA ASP A 80 -6.44 16.67 5.94
C ASP A 80 -7.79 16.65 5.22
N MET A 81 -8.00 15.72 4.29
CA MET A 81 -9.30 15.53 3.61
C MET A 81 -10.42 15.07 4.55
N TRP A 82 -10.10 14.37 5.64
CA TRP A 82 -11.09 13.96 6.66
C TRP A 82 -11.44 15.10 7.64
N SER A 83 -10.61 16.14 7.72
CA SER A 83 -10.76 17.24 8.70
C SER A 83 -11.69 18.38 8.27
N TYR A 84 -12.44 18.19 7.18
CA TYR A 84 -13.47 19.11 6.65
C TYR A 84 -14.87 18.55 6.90
#